data_AF-A0A266LV15-F1
#
_entry.id   AF-A0A266LV15-F1
#
_cell.length_a   1.000
_cell.length_b   1.000
_cell.length_c   1.000
_cell.angle_alpha   90.00
_cell.angle_beta   90.00
_cell.angle_gamma   90.00
#
_symmetry.space_group_name_H-M   'P 1'
#
loop_
_entity.id
_entity.type
_entity.pdbx_description
1 polymer ?
#
loop_
_entity_poly.entity_id
_entity_poly.type
_entity_poly.pdbx_seq_one_letter_code
_entity_poly.pdbx_strand_id
1 'polypeptide(L)'
;MYQGLLAEQVFNQLYRCDPHLYTAGDFADFAPNPSEVRSTRFMHATVTAHGSNSPWKELFLLLKIYQLSAQDTTLLTPAQLCTAAGLIDTWLASQPASYTGNERTLDQQAALIHQQLKQDDPDRYHQLDLLPP
;
A
#
# COMPACT_ATOMS: atom_id res chain seq x y z
N MET A 1 -17.75 25.28 0.18
CA MET A 1 -16.87 24.96 -0.97
C MET A 1 -17.62 24.10 -1.98
N TYR A 2 -18.21 22.98 -1.56
CA TYR A 2 -18.89 22.01 -2.43
C TYR A 2 -20.35 22.33 -2.78
N GLN A 3 -20.90 23.39 -2.21
CA GLN A 3 -22.22 23.94 -2.54
C GLN A 3 -22.08 25.44 -2.82
N GLY A 4 -22.83 25.95 -3.81
CA GLY A 4 -22.84 27.36 -4.22
C GLY A 4 -22.03 27.66 -5.48
N LEU A 5 -21.81 28.95 -5.76
CA LEU A 5 -21.31 29.47 -7.04
C LEU A 5 -20.00 28.81 -7.53
N LEU A 6 -19.06 28.51 -6.61
CA LEU A 6 -17.80 27.87 -6.99
C LEU A 6 -18.01 26.43 -7.51
N ALA A 7 -18.90 25.66 -6.87
CA ALA A 7 -19.20 24.29 -7.29
C ALA A 7 -19.89 24.28 -8.67
N GLU A 8 -20.82 25.21 -8.90
CA GLU A 8 -21.47 25.40 -10.20
C GLU A 8 -20.48 25.79 -11.30
N GLN A 9 -19.56 26.72 -11.01
CA GLN A 9 -18.52 27.14 -11.95
C GLN A 9 -17.59 25.98 -12.32
N VAL A 10 -17.17 25.18 -11.34
CA VAL A 10 -16.31 24.01 -11.57
C VAL A 10 -17.06 22.94 -12.36
N PHE A 11 -18.29 22.61 -11.98
CA PHE A 11 -19.13 21.65 -12.71
C PHE A 11 -19.32 22.07 -14.17
N ASN A 12 -19.68 23.33 -14.43
CA ASN A 12 -19.87 23.84 -15.79
C ASN A 12 -18.60 23.75 -16.65
N GLN A 13 -17.41 23.92 -16.05
CA GLN A 13 -16.15 23.75 -16.79
C GLN A 13 -15.88 22.27 -17.09
N LEU A 14 -16.08 21.38 -16.12
CA LEU A 14 -15.87 19.94 -16.31
C LEU A 14 -16.86 19.34 -17.31
N TYR A 15 -18.14 19.72 -17.23
CA TYR A 15 -19.20 19.25 -18.13
C TYR A 15 -18.95 19.63 -19.60
N ARG A 16 -18.33 20.79 -19.85
CA ARG A 16 -17.91 21.20 -21.20
C ARG A 16 -16.82 20.31 -21.79
N CYS A 17 -15.96 19.75 -20.94
CA CYS A 17 -14.89 18.84 -21.35
C CYS A 17 -15.39 17.41 -21.51
N ASP A 18 -16.17 16.93 -20.55
CA ASP A 18 -16.81 15.61 -20.58
C ASP A 18 -18.17 15.66 -19.84
N PRO A 19 -19.30 15.61 -20.57
CA PRO A 19 -20.62 15.73 -19.98
C PRO A 19 -21.08 14.46 -19.22
N HIS A 20 -20.33 13.36 -19.29
CA HIS A 20 -20.70 12.08 -18.68
C HIS A 20 -19.90 11.74 -17.42
N LEU A 21 -18.83 12.49 -17.13
CA LEU A 21 -17.89 12.16 -16.04
C LEU A 21 -18.39 12.59 -14.66
N TYR A 22 -19.09 13.72 -14.57
CA TYR A 22 -19.58 14.28 -13.32
C TYR A 22 -21.01 14.80 -13.46
N THR A 23 -21.76 14.75 -12.36
CA THR A 23 -23.07 15.34 -12.17
C THR A 23 -23.00 16.46 -11.14
N ALA A 24 -24.02 17.31 -11.09
CA ALA A 24 -24.12 18.31 -10.03
C ALA A 24 -24.21 17.67 -8.62
N GLY A 25 -24.78 16.45 -8.53
CA GLY A 25 -24.89 15.68 -7.29
C GLY A 25 -23.52 15.29 -6.71
N ASP A 26 -22.54 14.96 -7.55
CA ASP A 26 -21.19 14.58 -7.12
C ASP A 26 -20.47 15.67 -6.31
N PHE A 27 -20.87 16.93 -6.48
CA PHE A 27 -20.38 18.05 -5.69
C PHE A 27 -21.27 18.30 -4.47
N ALA A 28 -22.59 18.34 -4.66
CA ALA A 28 -23.54 18.68 -3.59
C ALA A 28 -23.52 17.66 -2.45
N ASP A 29 -23.32 16.38 -2.79
CA ASP A 29 -23.31 15.24 -1.87
C ASP A 29 -21.90 14.90 -1.38
N PHE A 30 -20.87 15.61 -1.88
CA PHE A 30 -19.49 15.35 -1.47
C PHE A 30 -19.30 15.67 0.01
N ALA A 31 -18.98 14.64 0.78
CA ALA A 31 -18.45 14.76 2.13
C ALA A 31 -17.03 14.20 2.15
N PRO A 32 -16.02 14.96 2.62
CA PRO A 32 -14.69 14.40 2.80
C PRO A 32 -14.75 13.25 3.81
N ASN A 33 -14.00 12.19 3.53
CA ASN A 33 -13.85 11.09 4.48
C ASN A 33 -13.33 11.62 5.83
N PRO A 34 -13.74 11.00 6.96
CA PRO A 34 -13.16 11.31 8.25
C PRO A 34 -11.63 11.27 8.20
N SER A 35 -10.99 12.29 8.77
CA SER A 35 -9.53 12.29 8.87
C SER A 35 -9.09 11.12 9.74
N GLU A 36 -8.19 10.31 9.19
CA GLU A 36 -7.67 9.13 9.84
C GLU A 36 -6.15 9.17 9.78
N VAL A 37 -5.51 8.95 10.92
CA VAL A 37 -4.06 8.84 11.02
C VAL A 37 -3.72 7.44 11.50
N ARG A 38 -2.88 6.75 10.75
CA ARG A 38 -2.34 5.44 11.09
C ARG A 38 -0.90 5.62 11.53
N SER A 39 -0.45 4.76 12.43
CA SER A 39 0.91 4.83 12.95
C SER A 39 1.52 3.44 13.12
N THR A 40 2.85 3.41 13.05
CA THR A 40 3.63 2.22 13.39
C THR A 40 5.01 2.59 13.92
N ARG A 41 5.71 1.63 14.53
CA ARG A 41 7.12 1.76 14.90
C ARG A 41 8.04 1.23 13.81
N PHE A 42 9.08 2.02 13.51
CA PHE A 42 10.18 1.63 12.63
C PHE A 42 11.50 2.15 13.20
N MET A 43 12.45 1.27 13.49
CA MET A 43 13.79 1.63 13.99
C MET A 43 13.76 2.65 15.15
N HIS A 44 12.91 2.40 16.15
CA HIS A 44 12.66 3.27 17.32
C HIS A 44 11.92 4.60 17.04
N ALA A 45 11.64 4.93 15.78
CA ALA A 45 10.81 6.08 15.41
C ALA A 45 9.33 5.70 15.32
N THR A 46 8.45 6.67 15.56
CA THR A 46 7.03 6.57 15.20
C THR A 46 6.86 7.12 13.79
N VAL A 47 6.35 6.30 12.89
CA VAL A 47 5.96 6.70 11.54
C VAL A 47 4.44 6.89 11.53
N THR A 48 3.99 7.98 10.93
CA THR A 48 2.56 8.26 10.76
C THR A 48 2.24 8.44 9.28
N ALA A 49 1.05 8.01 8.89
CA ALA A 49 0.52 8.14 7.55
C ALA A 49 -0.97 8.49 7.62
N HIS A 50 -1.49 9.10 6.57
CA HIS A 50 -2.94 9.18 6.38
C HIS A 50 -3.52 7.76 6.34
N GLY A 51 -4.76 7.58 6.79
CA GLY A 51 -5.44 6.29 6.78
C GLY A 51 -6.27 6.13 5.52
N SER A 52 -7.45 6.75 5.52
CA SER A 52 -8.44 6.63 4.45
C SER A 52 -7.86 6.99 3.07
N ASN A 53 -8.11 6.12 2.09
CA ASN A 53 -7.69 6.26 0.68
C ASN A 53 -6.19 6.46 0.45
N SER A 54 -5.34 5.92 1.33
CA SER A 54 -3.89 5.98 1.15
C SER A 54 -3.24 4.59 1.30
N PRO A 55 -2.10 4.34 0.63
CA PRO A 55 -1.39 3.05 0.65
C PRO A 55 -0.52 2.90 1.92
N TRP A 56 -1.10 3.21 3.09
CA TRP A 56 -0.34 3.20 4.34
C TRP A 56 0.04 1.80 4.80
N LYS A 57 -0.74 0.78 4.43
CA LYS A 57 -0.48 -0.62 4.80
C LYS A 57 0.79 -1.13 4.10
N GLU A 58 0.91 -0.82 2.82
CA GLU A 58 2.03 -1.12 1.95
C GLU A 58 3.32 -0.53 2.54
N LEU A 59 3.28 0.77 2.85
CA LEU A 59 4.39 1.47 3.48
C LEU A 59 4.79 0.81 4.80
N PHE A 60 3.81 0.53 5.68
CA PHE A 60 4.11 -0.01 7.01
C PHE A 60 4.67 -1.44 6.92
N LEU A 61 4.15 -2.27 6.01
CA LEU A 61 4.69 -3.61 5.79
C LEU A 61 6.12 -3.56 5.25
N LEU A 62 6.41 -2.70 4.27
CA LEU A 62 7.77 -2.53 3.74
C LEU A 62 8.75 -2.11 4.83
N LEU A 63 8.39 -1.13 5.65
CA LEU A 63 9.21 -0.68 6.78
C LEU A 63 9.48 -1.81 7.78
N LYS A 64 8.46 -2.60 8.11
CA LYS A 64 8.60 -3.75 9.02
C LYS A 64 9.48 -4.84 8.42
N ILE A 65 9.32 -5.19 7.15
CA ILE A 65 10.16 -6.17 6.45
C ILE A 65 11.62 -5.69 6.42
N TYR A 66 11.85 -4.42 6.11
CA TYR A 66 13.19 -3.84 6.14
C TYR A 66 13.81 -3.91 7.54
N GLN A 67 13.03 -3.57 8.57
CA GLN A 67 13.49 -3.67 9.96
C GLN A 67 13.84 -5.11 10.34
N LEU A 68 12.99 -6.09 9.99
CA LEU A 68 13.25 -7.50 10.24
C LEU A 68 14.53 -7.96 9.54
N SER A 69 14.71 -7.60 8.27
CA SER A 69 15.94 -7.90 7.53
C SER A 69 17.15 -7.33 8.25
N ALA A 70 17.14 -6.05 8.61
CA ALA A 70 18.27 -5.39 9.28
C ALA A 70 18.59 -5.93 10.68
N GLN A 71 17.66 -6.65 11.30
CA GLN A 71 17.82 -7.30 12.62
C GLN A 71 18.15 -8.79 12.52
N ASP A 72 18.06 -9.37 11.32
CA ASP A 72 18.38 -10.77 11.06
C ASP A 72 19.90 -10.95 10.86
N THR A 73 20.38 -12.15 11.19
CA THR A 73 21.75 -12.60 10.89
C THR A 73 22.01 -12.76 9.39
N THR A 74 20.98 -13.02 8.59
CA THR A 74 21.07 -13.12 7.13
C THR A 74 20.18 -12.06 6.50
N LEU A 75 20.81 -10.99 6.02
CA LEU A 75 20.14 -9.88 5.36
C LEU A 75 19.48 -10.34 4.06
N LEU A 76 18.28 -9.82 3.78
CA LEU A 76 17.69 -9.92 2.46
C LEU A 76 18.59 -9.19 1.44
N THR A 77 18.74 -9.80 0.27
CA THR A 77 19.42 -9.14 -0.85
C THR A 77 18.56 -8.01 -1.41
N PRO A 78 19.16 -7.03 -2.13
CA PRO A 78 18.39 -6.00 -2.82
C PRO A 78 17.34 -6.59 -3.78
N ALA A 79 17.65 -7.69 -4.47
CA ALA A 79 16.72 -8.37 -5.37
C ALA A 79 15.49 -8.93 -4.62
N GLN A 80 15.70 -9.56 -3.46
CA GLN A 80 14.61 -10.04 -2.61
C GLN A 80 13.77 -8.88 -2.05
N LEU A 81 14.41 -7.77 -1.64
CA LEU A 81 13.65 -6.60 -1.21
C LEU A 81 12.80 -5.98 -2.33
N CYS A 82 13.28 -6.03 -3.58
CA CYS A 82 12.51 -5.56 -4.74
C CYS A 82 11.26 -6.41 -5.02
N THR A 83 11.24 -7.71 -4.67
CA THR A 83 10.05 -8.56 -4.85
C THR A 83 9.03 -8.43 -3.71
N ALA A 84 9.40 -7.78 -2.60
CA ALA A 84 8.53 -7.59 -1.44
C ALA A 84 7.22 -6.87 -1.79
N ALA A 85 7.28 -5.86 -2.67
CA ALA A 85 6.09 -5.11 -3.10
C ALA A 85 5.03 -6.01 -3.74
N GLY A 86 5.44 -6.94 -4.62
CA GLY A 86 4.49 -7.86 -5.26
C GLY A 86 3.82 -8.84 -4.28
N LEU A 87 4.56 -9.30 -3.26
CA LEU A 87 3.99 -10.14 -2.19
C LEU A 87 3.01 -9.36 -1.30
N ILE A 88 3.32 -8.09 -1.00
CA ILE A 88 2.45 -7.19 -0.26
C ILE A 88 1.16 -6.94 -1.05
N ASP A 89 1.25 -6.63 -2.34
CA ASP A 89 0.10 -6.38 -3.21
C ASP A 89 -0.80 -7.62 -3.30
N THR A 90 -0.20 -8.81 -3.46
CA THR A 90 -0.93 -10.08 -3.48
C THR A 90 -1.69 -10.31 -2.17
N TRP A 91 -1.05 -10.02 -1.04
CA TRP A 91 -1.70 -10.15 0.26
C TRP A 91 -2.83 -9.15 0.43
N LEU A 92 -2.61 -7.88 0.09
CA LEU A 92 -3.64 -6.83 0.19
C LEU A 92 -4.86 -7.13 -0.69
N ALA A 93 -4.64 -7.63 -1.91
CA ALA A 93 -5.71 -8.06 -2.80
C ALA A 93 -6.52 -9.24 -2.23
N SER A 94 -5.91 -10.07 -1.38
CA SER A 94 -6.57 -11.20 -0.71
C SER A 94 -7.37 -10.80 0.54
N GLN A 95 -7.19 -9.58 1.06
CA GLN A 95 -7.87 -9.13 2.27
C GLN A 95 -9.31 -8.69 1.97
N PRO A 96 -10.27 -9.00 2.86
CA PRO A 96 -11.63 -8.49 2.73
C PRO A 96 -11.64 -6.96 2.90
N ALA A 97 -12.54 -6.28 2.19
CA ALA A 97 -12.67 -4.82 2.20
C ALA A 97 -12.89 -4.23 3.61
N SER A 98 -13.40 -5.02 4.56
CA SER A 98 -13.63 -4.64 5.96
C SER A 98 -12.39 -4.80 6.86
N TYR A 99 -11.24 -5.22 6.33
CA TYR A 99 -10.05 -5.45 7.13
C TYR A 99 -9.42 -4.12 7.59
N THR A 100 -9.64 -3.80 8.88
CA THR A 100 -9.12 -2.60 9.55
C THR A 100 -7.73 -2.78 10.17
N GLY A 101 -7.08 -3.92 9.89
CA GLY A 101 -5.72 -4.34 10.28
C GLY A 101 -5.04 -3.50 11.35
N ASN A 102 -4.86 -4.06 12.54
CA ASN A 102 -4.10 -3.40 13.61
C ASN A 102 -2.59 -3.69 13.48
N GLU A 103 -1.77 -2.96 14.23
CA GLU A 103 -0.31 -3.07 14.17
C GLU A 103 0.19 -4.52 14.37
N ARG A 104 -0.40 -5.26 15.31
CA ARG A 104 -0.04 -6.66 15.58
C ARG A 104 -0.28 -7.57 14.36
N THR A 105 -1.32 -7.29 13.58
CA THR A 105 -1.60 -8.06 12.38
C THR A 105 -0.59 -7.74 11.27
N LEU A 106 -0.14 -6.49 11.19
CA LEU A 106 0.92 -6.07 10.26
C LEU A 106 2.28 -6.66 10.64
N ASP A 107 2.59 -6.76 11.93
CA ASP A 107 3.82 -7.43 12.40
C ASP A 107 3.86 -8.90 11.98
N GLN A 108 2.75 -9.62 12.21
CA GLN A 108 2.62 -11.01 11.82
C GLN A 108 2.77 -11.18 10.31
N GLN A 109 2.12 -10.31 9.53
CA GLN A 109 2.21 -10.39 8.08
C GLN A 109 3.61 -10.05 7.56
N ALA A 110 4.25 -9.01 8.10
CA ALA A 110 5.61 -8.66 7.73
C ALA A 110 6.59 -9.81 8.01
N ALA A 111 6.41 -10.54 9.12
CA ALA A 111 7.22 -11.71 9.44
C ALA A 111 7.02 -12.85 8.43
N LEU A 112 5.77 -13.12 8.01
CA LEU A 112 5.47 -14.12 6.99
C LEU A 112 6.09 -13.76 5.64
N ILE A 113 5.93 -12.51 5.19
CA ILE A 113 6.51 -12.04 3.93
C ILE A 113 8.05 -12.09 4.01
N HIS A 114 8.65 -11.64 5.11
CA HIS A 114 10.09 -11.71 5.32
C HIS A 114 10.61 -13.16 5.24
N GLN A 115 9.91 -14.12 5.85
CA GLN A 115 10.28 -15.54 5.76
C GLN A 115 10.18 -16.07 4.32
N GLN A 116 9.12 -15.71 3.59
CA GLN A 116 8.96 -16.09 2.19
C GLN A 116 10.07 -15.51 1.32
N LEU A 117 10.43 -14.24 1.51
CA LEU A 117 11.53 -13.59 0.79
C LEU A 117 12.88 -14.27 1.02
N LYS A 118 13.12 -14.85 2.20
CA LYS A 118 14.34 -15.63 2.48
C LYS A 118 14.36 -16.99 1.77
N GLN A 119 13.19 -17.56 1.48
CA GLN A 119 13.04 -18.85 0.80
C GLN A 119 13.08 -18.70 -0.72
N ASP A 120 12.60 -17.57 -1.23
CA ASP A 120 12.70 -17.20 -2.62
C ASP A 120 14.13 -16.70 -2.90
N ASP A 121 14.96 -17.62 -3.37
CA ASP A 121 16.27 -17.30 -3.94
C ASP A 121 16.06 -16.81 -5.39
N PRO A 122 16.28 -15.51 -5.68
CA PRO A 122 16.12 -14.99 -7.04
C PRO A 122 17.10 -15.62 -8.04
N ASP A 123 18.23 -16.17 -7.59
CA ASP A 123 19.21 -16.85 -8.45
C ASP A 123 18.75 -18.26 -8.87
N ARG A 124 17.72 -18.81 -8.21
CA ARG A 124 17.17 -20.14 -8.54
C ARG A 124 16.53 -20.16 -9.93
N TYR A 125 16.04 -19.01 -10.42
CA TYR A 125 15.47 -18.88 -11.77
C TYR A 125 16.55 -18.70 -12.84
N HIS A 126 17.73 -18.16 -12.51
CA HIS A 126 18.85 -18.06 -13.45
C HIS A 126 19.60 -19.39 -13.65
N GLN A 127 19.49 -20.35 -12.73
CA GLN A 127 20.09 -21.68 -12.88
C GLN A 127 19.28 -22.64 -13.76
N LEU A 128 17.98 -22.40 -13.97
CA LEU A 128 17.13 -23.25 -14.81
C LEU A 128 17.30 -22.99 -16.31
N ASP A 129 17.82 -21.82 -16.71
CA ASP A 129 18.09 -21.46 -18.11
C ASP A 129 19.47 -21.94 -18.63
N LEU A 130 20.27 -22.62 -17.80
CA LEU A 130 21.62 -23.09 -18.14
C LEU A 130 21.75 -24.61 -18.30
N LEU A 131 20.65 -25.36 -18.23
CA LEU A 131 20.66 -26.79 -18.56
C LEU A 131 20.44 -26.97 -20.07
N PRO A 132 21.41 -27.54 -20.81
CA PRO A 132 21.18 -27.88 -22.21
C PRO A 132 20.14 -29.02 -22.35
N PRO A 133 19.46 -29.12 -23.50
CA PRO A 133 18.41 -30.10 -23.77
C PRO A 133 18.87 -31.56 -23.72
#